data_AF-A0A1C8ZS23-F1
#
_entry.id   AF-A0A1C8ZS23-F1
#
_cell.length_a   1.000
_cell.length_b   1.000
_cell.length_c   1.000
_cell.angle_alpha   90.00
_cell.angle_beta   90.00
_cell.angle_gamma   90.00
#
_symmetry.space_group_name_H-M   'P 1'
#
loop_
_entity.id
_entity.type
_entity.pdbx_description
1 polymer ?
#
loop_
_entity_poly.entity_id
_entity_poly.type
_entity_poly.pdbx_seq_one_letter_code
_entity_poly.pdbx_strand_id
1 'polypeptide(L)'
;MVENSFIGNLDEWIKLQKNLLATLKDMEKKEPTENMDRLDLILASRTAFQHMMRTLKAFDQWLQDPMVIKHMPREMLEDVKNTSWELLQRLLELDIRHTSQFREMIAKMSKEGKLDPLIWTRPAGEEYQERERRGPLSTI
;
A
#
# COMPACT_ATOMS: atom_id res chain seq x y z
N MET A 1 -0.87 -37.81 -5.33
CA MET A 1 0.42 -37.07 -5.42
C MET A 1 0.23 -35.56 -5.56
N VAL A 2 -0.81 -35.05 -6.24
CA VAL A 2 -1.06 -33.59 -6.40
C VAL A 2 -1.60 -32.92 -5.12
N GLU A 3 -2.48 -33.60 -4.36
CA GLU A 3 -3.07 -33.06 -3.11
C GLU A 3 -2.01 -32.72 -2.05
N ASN A 4 -1.01 -33.59 -1.86
CA ASN A 4 0.07 -33.34 -0.90
C ASN A 4 0.94 -32.14 -1.29
N SER A 5 1.00 -31.81 -2.58
CA SER A 5 1.78 -30.67 -3.07
C SER A 5 1.06 -29.35 -2.82
N PHE A 6 -0.26 -29.28 -3.09
CA PHE A 6 -1.04 -28.07 -2.85
C PHE A 6 -1.12 -27.72 -1.36
N ILE A 7 -1.40 -28.71 -0.51
CA ILE A 7 -1.46 -28.48 0.95
C ILE A 7 -0.09 -28.08 1.49
N GLY A 8 0.99 -28.74 1.05
CA GLY A 8 2.35 -28.36 1.44
C GLY A 8 2.72 -26.93 1.04
N ASN A 9 2.32 -26.48 -0.15
CA ASN A 9 2.52 -25.10 -0.61
C ASN A 9 1.75 -24.10 0.26
N LEU A 10 0.53 -24.43 0.69
CA LEU A 10 -0.24 -23.59 1.61
C LEU A 10 0.43 -23.49 2.98
N ASP A 11 0.94 -24.60 3.53
CA ASP A 11 1.64 -24.60 4.81
C ASP A 11 2.91 -23.74 4.77
N GLU A 12 3.70 -23.84 3.70
CA GLU A 12 4.86 -23.00 3.48
C GLU A 12 4.48 -21.53 3.37
N TRP A 13 3.44 -21.22 2.62
CA TRP A 13 2.95 -19.86 2.47
C TRP A 13 2.48 -19.27 3.81
N ILE A 14 1.71 -20.02 4.60
CA ILE A 14 1.27 -19.63 5.95
C ILE A 14 2.46 -19.36 6.85
N LYS A 15 3.48 -20.24 6.82
CA LYS A 15 4.71 -20.06 7.61
C LYS A 15 5.44 -18.78 7.21
N LEU A 16 5.56 -18.49 5.92
CA LEU A 16 6.18 -17.26 5.42
C LEU A 16 5.42 -16.01 5.88
N GLN A 17 4.09 -16.00 5.80
CA GLN A 17 3.26 -14.87 6.26
C GLN A 17 3.39 -14.65 7.77
N LYS A 18 3.36 -15.72 8.58
CA LYS A 18 3.55 -15.65 10.04
C LYS A 18 4.92 -15.09 10.40
N ASN A 19 5.97 -15.54 9.73
CA ASN A 19 7.33 -15.03 9.94
C ASN A 19 7.44 -13.55 9.57
N LEU A 20 6.89 -13.14 8.43
CA LEU A 20 6.88 -11.73 8.02
C LEU A 20 6.14 -10.86 9.06
N LEU A 21 4.96 -11.31 9.52
CA LEU A 21 4.20 -10.59 10.55
C LEU A 21 4.99 -10.45 11.85
N ALA A 22 5.68 -11.51 12.29
CA ALA A 22 6.51 -11.47 13.49
C ALA A 22 7.67 -10.46 13.33
N THR A 23 8.35 -10.48 12.19
CA THR A 23 9.43 -9.53 11.88
C THR A 23 8.93 -8.09 11.87
N LEU A 24 7.79 -7.81 11.22
CA LEU A 24 7.23 -6.45 11.17
C LEU A 24 6.86 -5.93 12.57
N LYS A 25 6.27 -6.78 13.42
CA LYS A 25 5.96 -6.43 14.81
C LYS A 25 7.21 -6.19 15.66
N ASP A 26 8.28 -6.94 15.42
CA ASP A 26 9.54 -6.77 16.12
C ASP A 26 10.28 -5.48 15.69
N MET A 27 10.25 -5.16 14.39
CA MET A 27 10.77 -3.90 13.86
C MET A 27 10.04 -2.70 14.45
N GLU A 28 8.70 -2.72 14.48
CA GLU A 28 7.88 -1.65 15.06
C GLU A 28 8.18 -1.42 16.55
N LYS A 29 8.52 -2.48 17.31
CA LYS A 29 8.92 -2.38 18.71
C LYS A 29 10.32 -1.82 18.92
N LYS A 30 11.27 -2.20 18.06
CA LYS A 30 12.68 -1.82 18.17
C LYS A 30 12.92 -0.37 17.75
N GLU A 31 12.12 0.13 16.82
CA GLU A 31 12.22 1.48 16.28
C GLU A 31 10.89 2.20 16.50
N PRO A 32 10.60 2.69 17.73
CA PRO A 32 9.38 3.44 17.98
C PRO A 32 9.42 4.76 17.22
N THR A 33 8.26 5.18 16.70
CA THR A 33 8.11 6.40 15.90
C THR A 33 8.66 7.65 16.59
N GLU A 34 8.59 7.69 17.92
CA GLU A 34 9.08 8.80 18.75
C GLU A 34 10.59 9.07 18.60
N ASN A 35 11.36 8.05 18.20
CA ASN A 35 12.82 8.13 18.04
C ASN A 35 13.27 8.31 16.58
N MET A 36 12.34 8.37 15.62
CA MET A 36 12.66 8.41 14.19
C MET A 36 12.87 9.85 13.70
N ASP A 37 13.94 10.09 12.94
CA ASP A 37 14.11 11.34 12.22
C ASP A 37 13.23 11.39 10.95
N ARG A 38 13.27 12.52 10.22
CA ARG A 38 12.46 12.70 9.01
C ARG A 38 12.76 11.65 7.93
N LEU A 39 14.02 11.29 7.74
CA LEU A 39 14.41 10.30 6.74
C LEU A 39 13.94 8.91 7.18
N ASP A 40 14.10 8.57 8.46
CA ASP A 40 13.63 7.31 9.04
C ASP A 40 12.13 7.11 8.82
N LEU A 41 11.32 8.14 9.13
CA LEU A 41 9.87 8.11 8.93
C LEU A 41 9.49 7.84 7.45
N ILE A 42 10.22 8.45 6.51
CA ILE A 42 10.01 8.23 5.08
C ILE A 42 10.39 6.80 4.69
N LEU A 43 11.54 6.31 5.14
CA LEU A 43 12.02 4.96 4.82
C LEU A 43 11.11 3.88 5.42
N ALA A 44 10.72 4.03 6.68
CA ALA A 44 9.79 3.11 7.34
C ALA A 44 8.44 3.04 6.61
N SER A 45 7.87 4.21 6.25
CA SER A 45 6.62 4.28 5.48
C SER A 45 6.75 3.60 4.11
N ARG A 46 7.85 3.84 3.39
CA ARG A 46 8.10 3.21 2.08
C ARG A 46 8.26 1.69 2.20
N THR A 47 8.96 1.21 3.22
CA THR A 47 9.10 -0.21 3.51
C THR A 47 7.74 -0.84 3.78
N ALA A 48 6.89 -0.21 4.60
CA ALA A 48 5.53 -0.69 4.85
C ALA A 48 4.72 -0.81 3.55
N PHE A 49 4.70 0.23 2.70
CA PHE A 49 4.02 0.17 1.40
C PHE A 49 4.57 -0.92 0.48
N GLN A 50 5.88 -1.13 0.44
CA GLN A 50 6.49 -2.20 -0.36
C GLN A 50 6.03 -3.59 0.09
N HIS A 51 5.96 -3.83 1.41
CA HIS A 51 5.44 -5.07 1.94
C HIS A 51 3.94 -5.24 1.65
N MET A 52 3.14 -4.18 1.82
CA MET A 52 1.71 -4.20 1.47
C MET A 52 1.50 -4.57 0.00
N MET A 53 2.19 -3.90 -0.94
CA MET A 53 2.07 -4.19 -2.37
C MET A 53 2.43 -5.65 -2.71
N ARG A 54 3.49 -6.20 -2.09
CA ARG A 54 3.89 -7.60 -2.30
C ARG A 54 2.84 -8.57 -1.77
N THR A 55 2.33 -8.34 -0.56
CA THR A 55 1.30 -9.20 0.05
C THR A 55 -0.01 -9.14 -0.72
N LEU A 56 -0.47 -7.94 -1.10
CA LEU A 56 -1.68 -7.77 -1.90
C LEU A 56 -1.56 -8.46 -3.25
N LYS A 57 -0.43 -8.33 -3.95
CA LYS A 57 -0.20 -9.00 -5.23
C LYS A 57 -0.22 -10.53 -5.10
N ALA A 58 0.45 -11.08 -4.09
CA ALA A 58 0.46 -12.52 -3.86
C ALA A 58 -0.95 -13.05 -3.52
N PHE A 59 -1.70 -12.29 -2.73
CA PHE A 59 -3.05 -12.65 -2.33
C PHE A 59 -4.05 -12.57 -3.50
N ASP A 60 -3.96 -11.54 -4.34
CA ASP A 60 -4.72 -11.43 -5.59
C ASP A 60 -4.45 -12.62 -6.53
N GLN A 61 -3.19 -13.01 -6.69
CA GLN A 61 -2.82 -14.19 -7.46
C GLN A 61 -3.40 -15.49 -6.87
N TRP A 62 -3.40 -15.62 -5.54
CA TRP A 62 -4.00 -16.77 -4.87
C TRP A 62 -5.51 -16.86 -5.07
N LEU A 63 -6.23 -15.74 -5.10
CA LEU A 63 -7.67 -15.71 -5.40
C LEU A 63 -7.99 -16.12 -6.85
N GLN A 64 -7.01 -16.10 -7.74
CA GLN A 64 -7.15 -16.57 -9.12
C GLN A 64 -6.89 -18.08 -9.26
N ASP A 65 -6.47 -18.77 -8.19
CA ASP A 65 -6.22 -20.21 -8.22
C ASP A 65 -7.52 -21.01 -8.46
N PRO A 66 -7.57 -21.95 -9.42
CA PRO A 66 -8.78 -22.73 -9.70
C PRO A 66 -9.33 -23.51 -8.50
N MET A 67 -8.47 -23.97 -7.59
CA MET A 67 -8.91 -24.64 -6.36
C MET A 67 -9.63 -23.68 -5.43
N VAL A 68 -9.12 -22.45 -5.30
CA VAL A 68 -9.76 -21.39 -4.52
C VAL A 68 -11.11 -21.02 -5.14
N ILE A 69 -11.13 -20.72 -6.43
CA ILE A 69 -12.36 -20.32 -7.15
C ILE A 69 -13.45 -21.40 -7.04
N LYS A 70 -13.08 -22.68 -7.16
CA LYS A 70 -14.04 -23.78 -7.22
C LYS A 70 -14.50 -24.26 -5.85
N HIS A 71 -13.65 -24.20 -4.83
CA HIS A 71 -13.88 -24.90 -3.56
C HIS A 71 -13.93 -24.00 -2.33
N MET A 72 -13.50 -22.74 -2.41
CA MET A 72 -13.57 -21.84 -1.26
C MET A 72 -15.04 -21.55 -0.90
N PRO A 73 -15.46 -21.74 0.36
CA PRO A 73 -16.83 -21.46 0.76
C PRO A 73 -17.11 -19.96 0.71
N ARG A 74 -18.37 -19.63 0.44
CA ARG A 74 -18.84 -18.25 0.29
C ARG A 74 -18.49 -17.37 1.49
N GLU A 75 -18.65 -17.87 2.71
CA GLU A 75 -18.36 -17.11 3.94
C GLU A 75 -16.90 -16.64 4.00
N MET A 76 -15.95 -17.46 3.55
CA MET A 76 -14.54 -17.07 3.48
C MET A 76 -14.29 -15.99 2.41
N LEU A 77 -14.97 -16.08 1.27
CA LEU A 77 -14.88 -15.08 0.21
C LEU A 77 -15.49 -13.74 0.64
N GLU A 78 -16.59 -13.77 1.41
CA GLU A 78 -17.21 -12.58 1.97
C GLU A 78 -16.28 -11.87 2.97
N ASP A 79 -15.62 -12.62 3.84
CA ASP A 79 -14.61 -12.07 4.76
C ASP A 79 -13.44 -11.41 4.00
N VAL A 80 -12.90 -12.11 3.01
CA VAL A 80 -11.84 -11.59 2.12
C VAL A 80 -12.27 -10.30 1.45
N LYS A 81 -13.47 -10.27 0.85
CA LYS A 81 -13.99 -9.10 0.16
C LYS A 81 -14.20 -7.93 1.13
N ASN A 82 -14.78 -8.17 2.30
CA ASN A 82 -15.09 -7.10 3.23
C ASN A 82 -13.80 -6.50 3.82
N THR A 83 -12.88 -7.35 4.25
CA THR A 83 -11.59 -6.92 4.80
C THR A 83 -10.74 -6.17 3.76
N SER A 84 -10.69 -6.66 2.51
CA SER A 84 -9.95 -5.96 1.44
C SER A 84 -10.55 -4.58 1.11
N TRP A 85 -11.88 -4.45 1.13
CA TRP A 85 -12.55 -3.15 0.95
C TRP A 85 -12.28 -2.18 2.09
N GLU A 86 -12.22 -2.66 3.33
CA GLU A 86 -11.86 -1.82 4.48
C GLU A 86 -10.40 -1.34 4.39
N LEU A 87 -9.47 -2.21 4.00
CA LEU A 87 -8.08 -1.83 3.78
C LEU A 87 -7.93 -0.79 2.67
N LEU A 88 -8.66 -0.96 1.55
CA LEU A 88 -8.68 0.00 0.46
C LEU A 88 -9.21 1.36 0.92
N GLN A 89 -10.32 1.39 1.66
CA GLN A 89 -10.88 2.64 2.20
C GLN A 89 -9.88 3.33 3.12
N ARG A 90 -9.28 2.62 4.07
CA ARG A 90 -8.26 3.18 4.97
C ARG A 90 -7.05 3.75 4.22
N LEU A 91 -6.61 3.08 3.15
CA LEU A 91 -5.52 3.55 2.31
C LEU A 91 -5.90 4.85 1.57
N LEU A 92 -7.11 4.91 1.00
CA LEU A 92 -7.60 6.10 0.31
C LEU A 92 -7.79 7.28 1.27
N GLU A 93 -8.32 7.03 2.46
CA GLU A 93 -8.45 8.04 3.51
C GLU A 93 -7.08 8.60 3.93
N LEU A 94 -6.07 7.73 4.09
CA LEU A 94 -4.69 8.14 4.37
C LEU A 94 -4.15 9.05 3.25
N ASP A 95 -4.31 8.63 1.99
CA ASP A 95 -3.85 9.37 0.83
C ASP A 95 -4.53 10.75 0.74
N ILE A 96 -5.85 10.79 0.78
CA ILE A 96 -6.62 12.05 0.72
C ILE A 96 -6.21 12.99 1.84
N ARG A 97 -6.12 12.49 3.08
CA ARG A 97 -5.77 13.31 4.24
C ARG A 97 -4.40 13.95 4.07
N HIS A 98 -3.36 13.16 3.79
CA HIS A 98 -1.99 13.68 3.79
C HIS A 98 -1.63 14.44 2.52
N THR A 99 -2.17 14.06 1.35
CA THR A 99 -1.96 14.83 0.11
C THR A 99 -2.66 16.19 0.17
N SER A 100 -3.85 16.25 0.76
CA SER A 100 -4.57 17.52 0.96
C SER A 100 -3.86 18.42 1.96
N GLN A 101 -3.45 17.88 3.12
CA GLN A 101 -2.66 18.62 4.12
C GLN A 101 -1.35 19.15 3.53
N PHE A 102 -0.64 18.33 2.75
CA PHE A 102 0.60 18.75 2.12
C PHE A 102 0.37 19.84 1.07
N ARG A 103 -0.68 19.72 0.25
CA ARG A 103 -1.09 20.77 -0.70
C ARG A 103 -1.35 22.10 0.01
N GLU A 104 -2.11 22.08 1.10
CA GLU A 104 -2.42 23.28 1.89
C GLU A 104 -1.15 23.91 2.49
N MET A 105 -0.26 23.07 3.03
CA MET A 105 1.02 23.51 3.57
C MET A 105 1.88 24.20 2.49
N ILE A 106 2.03 23.59 1.31
CA ILE A 106 2.79 24.17 0.20
C ILE A 106 2.17 25.48 -0.28
N ALA A 107 0.83 25.54 -0.40
CA ALA A 107 0.13 26.76 -0.79
C ALA A 107 0.38 27.91 0.21
N LYS A 108 0.40 27.60 1.52
CA LYS A 108 0.74 28.58 2.56
C LYS A 108 2.20 29.02 2.47
N MET A 109 3.14 28.09 2.33
CA MET A 109 4.57 28.39 2.17
C MET A 109 4.85 29.24 0.92
N SER A 110 4.13 29.00 -0.18
CA SER A 110 4.21 29.79 -1.41
C SER A 110 3.82 31.25 -1.17
N LYS A 111 2.68 31.48 -0.50
CA LYS A 111 2.22 32.83 -0.14
C LYS A 111 3.17 33.55 0.81
N GLU A 112 3.84 32.81 1.69
CA GLU A 112 4.82 33.35 2.64
C GLU A 112 6.23 33.53 2.04
N GLY A 113 6.45 33.15 0.76
CA GLY A 113 7.76 33.24 0.11
C GLY A 113 8.82 32.29 0.69
N LYS A 114 8.39 31.22 1.38
CA LYS A 114 9.27 30.26 2.09
C LYS A 114 9.55 28.98 1.30
N LEU A 115 9.10 28.90 0.06
CA LEU A 115 9.41 27.75 -0.80
C LEU A 115 10.83 27.88 -1.34
N ASP A 116 11.58 26.77 -1.30
CA ASP A 116 12.90 26.69 -1.91
C ASP A 116 12.79 26.95 -3.43
N PRO A 117 13.41 28.02 -3.95
CA PRO A 117 13.34 28.37 -5.36
C PRO A 117 13.87 27.26 -6.27
N LEU A 118 14.85 26.47 -5.83
CA LEU A 118 15.49 25.43 -6.64
C LEU A 118 14.57 24.23 -6.90
N ILE A 119 13.63 23.98 -5.99
CA ILE A 119 12.65 22.89 -6.11
C ILE A 119 11.37 23.39 -6.81
N TRP A 120 10.99 24.65 -6.58
CA TRP A 120 9.75 25.23 -7.09
C TRP A 120 9.84 25.76 -8.53
N THR A 121 11.05 26.10 -9.03
CA THR A 121 11.26 26.61 -10.41
C THR A 121 11.55 25.54 -11.45
N ARG A 122 11.05 24.29 -11.28
CA ARG A 122 11.01 23.38 -12.44
C ARG A 122 10.04 23.96 -13.48
N PRO A 123 10.49 24.20 -14.73
CA PRO A 123 9.73 24.95 -15.70
C PRO A 123 8.40 24.24 -16.00
N ALA A 124 7.34 25.03 -16.12
CA ALA A 124 5.94 24.66 -16.37
C ALA A 124 5.70 23.98 -17.75
N GLY A 125 6.68 23.23 -18.27
CA GLY A 125 6.69 22.67 -19.62
C GLY A 125 6.23 21.20 -19.74
N GLU A 126 6.04 20.48 -18.64
CA GLU A 126 5.74 19.03 -18.69
C GLU A 126 4.37 18.64 -18.09
N GLU A 127 3.71 19.52 -17.33
CA GLU A 127 2.48 19.17 -16.59
C GLU A 127 1.19 19.13 -17.44
N TYR A 128 1.22 19.63 -18.69
CA TYR A 128 0.04 19.57 -19.57
C TYR A 128 -0.14 18.24 -20.29
N GLN A 129 0.88 17.36 -20.37
CA GLN A 129 0.75 16.06 -21.06
C GLN A 129 0.36 14.90 -20.14
N GLU A 130 0.55 15.03 -18.82
CA GLU A 130 0.27 13.92 -17.90
C GLU A 130 -1.19 13.88 -17.39
N ARG A 131 -1.90 15.02 -17.40
CA ARG A 131 -3.32 15.08 -17.06
C ARG A 131 -4.23 14.46 -18.13
N GLU A 132 -3.82 14.42 -19.39
CA GLU A 132 -4.59 13.74 -20.45
C GLU A 132 -4.39 12.22 -20.49
N ARG A 133 -3.34 11.69 -19.84
CA ARG A 133 -3.08 10.25 -19.78
C ARG A 133 -3.83 9.52 -18.67
N ARG A 134 -4.34 10.23 -17.67
CA ARG A 134 -5.22 9.66 -16.63
C ARG A 134 -6.66 9.81 -17.09
N GLY A 135 -7.09 8.92 -17.99
CA GLY A 135 -8.50 8.77 -18.33
C GLY A 135 -9.35 8.45 -17.10
N PRO A 136 -10.67 8.69 -17.14
CA PRO A 136 -11.55 8.38 -16.02
C PRO A 136 -11.39 6.91 -15.63
N LEU A 137 -11.21 6.66 -14.34
CA LEU A 137 -11.21 5.31 -13.78
C LEU A 137 -12.52 4.64 -14.20
N SER A 138 -12.43 3.67 -15.09
CA SER A 138 -13.53 2.78 -15.44
C SER A 138 -13.97 2.05 -14.17
N THR A 139 -15.14 2.41 -13.66
CA THR A 139 -15.85 1.61 -12.67
C THR A 139 -16.12 0.24 -13.30
N ILE A 140 -15.58 -0.82 -12.70
CA ILE A 140 -16.04 -2.21 -12.91
C ILE A 140 -16.82 -2.59 -11.66
#